data_AF-A0A6B3ECG4-F1
#
_entry.id   AF-A0A6B3ECG4-F1
#
_cell.length_a   1.000
_cell.length_b   1.000
_cell.length_c   1.000
_cell.angle_alpha   90.00
_cell.angle_beta   90.00
_cell.angle_gamma   90.00
#
_symmetry.space_group_name_H-M   'P 1'
#
loop_
_entity.id
_entity.type
_entity.pdbx_description
1 polymer ?
#
loop_
_entity_poly.entity_id
_entity_poly.type
_entity_poly.pdbx_seq_one_letter_code
_entity_poly.pdbx_strand_id
1 'polypeptide(L)'
;PNGRDNLSAFMAVDAEAGTKDYGRLTLLKMPTADTTDGPKQVQSKFNSNEAIAEKIRLLRGGDSEVEYGNLLTVPLDGEFLYVEPVYVRGSGLKYPLLKRVLVTYAGKTAFEETLDKALNVVFGAESETPP
;
A
#
# COMPACT_ATOMS: atom_id res chain seq x y z
N PRO A 1 -18.55 -5.03 -18.80
CA PRO A 1 -18.30 -6.31 -18.09
C PRO A 1 -18.51 -6.12 -16.57
N ASN A 2 -19.63 -6.63 -16.03
CA ASN A 2 -19.93 -6.60 -14.59
C ASN A 2 -19.10 -7.66 -13.86
N GLY A 3 -18.56 -7.33 -12.68
CA GLY A 3 -17.93 -8.30 -11.76
C GLY A 3 -16.41 -8.44 -11.84
N ARG A 4 -15.67 -7.52 -12.47
CA ARG A 4 -14.21 -7.44 -12.29
C ARG A 4 -13.91 -6.62 -11.02
N ASP A 5 -12.99 -7.09 -10.18
CA ASP A 5 -12.54 -6.39 -8.96
C ASP A 5 -11.66 -5.16 -9.26
N ASN A 6 -11.88 -4.46 -10.38
CA ASN A 6 -11.10 -3.31 -10.80
C ASN A 6 -11.54 -2.05 -10.04
N LEU A 7 -10.60 -1.15 -9.75
CA LEU A 7 -10.92 0.11 -9.11
C LEU A 7 -11.67 1.02 -10.09
N SER A 8 -12.97 1.23 -9.84
CA SER A 8 -13.85 1.97 -10.76
C SER A 8 -13.95 3.46 -10.44
N ALA A 9 -13.78 3.83 -9.16
CA ALA A 9 -13.76 5.21 -8.70
C ALA A 9 -13.05 5.33 -7.34
N PHE A 10 -12.46 6.48 -7.08
CA PHE A 10 -11.85 6.86 -5.80
C PHE A 10 -12.63 8.03 -5.20
N MET A 11 -13.10 7.90 -3.97
CA MET A 11 -13.83 8.96 -3.26
C MET A 11 -13.02 9.43 -2.06
N ALA A 12 -12.83 10.74 -1.95
CA ALA A 12 -12.19 11.38 -0.82
C ALA A 12 -13.11 12.46 -0.24
N VAL A 13 -12.96 12.74 1.06
CA VAL A 13 -13.63 13.85 1.74
C VAL A 13 -12.56 14.80 2.26
N ASP A 14 -12.78 16.09 2.06
CA ASP A 14 -11.94 17.12 2.67
C ASP A 14 -12.31 17.25 4.15
N ALA A 15 -11.34 17.00 5.03
CA ALA A 15 -11.52 16.98 6.48
C ALA A 15 -10.85 18.17 7.19
N GLU A 16 -10.36 19.17 6.44
CA GLU A 16 -9.66 20.32 7.02
C GLU A 16 -10.65 21.32 7.64
N ALA A 17 -10.76 21.28 8.97
CA ALA A 17 -11.70 22.09 9.72
C ALA A 17 -11.45 23.60 9.56
N GLY A 18 -12.54 24.37 9.39
CA GLY A 18 -12.45 25.83 9.24
C GLY A 18 -12.14 26.31 7.83
N THR A 19 -11.91 25.41 6.87
CA THR A 19 -11.88 25.76 5.45
C THR A 19 -13.29 25.76 4.86
N LYS A 20 -13.47 26.52 3.77
CA LYS A 20 -14.72 26.50 2.99
C LYS A 20 -15.03 25.13 2.36
N ASP A 21 -14.01 24.29 2.25
CA ASP A 21 -14.08 23.00 1.56
C ASP A 21 -14.30 21.83 2.53
N TYR A 22 -14.34 22.08 3.85
CA TYR A 22 -14.65 21.06 4.86
C TYR A 22 -15.94 20.30 4.55
N GLY A 23 -15.86 18.97 4.50
CA GLY A 23 -16.97 18.08 4.16
C GLY A 23 -17.21 17.90 2.65
N ARG A 24 -16.40 18.51 1.77
CA ARG A 24 -16.52 18.35 0.32
C ARG A 24 -16.10 16.94 -0.09
N LEU A 25 -17.03 16.20 -0.70
CA LEU A 25 -16.77 14.90 -1.32
C LEU A 25 -16.25 15.10 -2.74
N THR A 26 -15.11 14.49 -3.05
CA THR A 26 -14.52 14.47 -4.40
C THR A 26 -14.51 13.03 -4.91
N LEU A 27 -15.10 12.82 -6.08
CA LEU A 27 -15.12 11.52 -6.75
C LEU A 27 -14.27 11.56 -8.02
N LEU A 28 -13.16 10.84 -8.02
CA LEU A 28 -12.36 10.59 -9.21
C LEU A 28 -12.88 9.31 -9.87
N LYS A 29 -13.55 9.46 -11.02
CA LYS A 29 -14.03 8.32 -11.82
C LYS A 29 -12.93 7.88 -12.78
N MET A 30 -12.60 6.59 -12.76
CA MET A 30 -11.56 6.06 -13.65
C MET A 30 -12.08 5.95 -15.09
N PRO A 31 -11.25 6.23 -16.11
CA PRO A 31 -11.58 5.91 -17.49
C PRO A 31 -11.86 4.42 -17.61
N THR A 32 -12.97 4.04 -18.25
CA THR A 32 -13.37 2.62 -18.42
C THR A 32 -12.39 1.78 -19.25
N ALA A 33 -11.36 2.40 -19.83
CA ALA A 33 -10.34 1.75 -20.64
C ALA A 33 -9.17 1.19 -19.81
N ASP A 34 -8.86 1.78 -18.65
CA ASP A 34 -7.68 1.43 -17.86
C ASP A 34 -8.03 0.39 -16.80
N THR A 35 -7.54 -0.83 -16.97
CA THR A 35 -7.73 -1.93 -16.04
C THR A 35 -6.79 -1.81 -14.84
N THR A 36 -6.94 -0.74 -14.05
CA THR A 36 -6.15 -0.61 -12.84
C THR A 36 -6.62 -1.62 -11.80
N ASP A 37 -5.68 -2.37 -11.23
CA ASP A 37 -5.97 -3.37 -10.20
C ASP A 37 -6.69 -2.70 -9.03
N GLY A 38 -7.77 -3.31 -8.52
CA GLY A 38 -8.37 -2.86 -7.27
C GLY A 38 -7.55 -3.30 -6.05
N PRO A 39 -7.80 -2.70 -4.86
CA PRO A 39 -7.09 -3.06 -3.62
C PRO A 39 -7.08 -4.56 -3.32
N LYS A 40 -8.20 -5.26 -3.55
CA LYS A 40 -8.30 -6.72 -3.39
C LYS A 40 -7.37 -7.49 -4.33
N GLN A 41 -7.26 -7.03 -5.59
CA GLN A 41 -6.37 -7.66 -6.57
C GLN A 41 -4.90 -7.44 -6.19
N VAL A 42 -4.55 -6.24 -5.73
CA VAL A 42 -3.20 -5.93 -5.23
C VAL A 42 -2.86 -6.79 -4.02
N GLN A 43 -3.76 -6.93 -3.05
CA GLN A 43 -3.56 -7.80 -1.89
C GLN A 43 -3.36 -9.28 -2.29
N SER A 44 -4.13 -9.74 -3.28
CA SER A 44 -4.00 -11.10 -3.80
C SER A 44 -2.66 -11.32 -4.49
N LYS A 45 -2.21 -10.37 -5.32
CA LYS A 45 -0.89 -10.39 -5.97
C LYS A 45 0.25 -10.36 -4.96
N PHE A 46 0.10 -9.60 -3.88
CA PHE A 46 1.06 -9.58 -2.77
C PHE A 46 1.17 -10.96 -2.11
N ASN A 47 0.04 -11.53 -1.68
CA ASN A 47 0.01 -12.81 -0.98
C ASN A 47 0.51 -13.99 -1.84
N SER A 48 0.41 -13.87 -3.16
CA SER A 48 0.88 -14.88 -4.13
C SER A 48 2.32 -14.68 -4.59
N ASN A 49 2.99 -13.59 -4.20
CA ASN A 49 4.38 -13.36 -4.53
C ASN A 49 5.29 -14.19 -3.60
N GLU A 50 5.99 -15.18 -4.16
CA GLU A 50 6.82 -16.12 -3.41
C GLU A 50 7.94 -15.45 -2.60
N ALA A 51 8.65 -14.48 -3.20
CA ALA A 51 9.76 -13.78 -2.54
C ALA A 51 9.29 -12.97 -1.33
N ILE A 52 8.09 -12.39 -1.43
CA ILE A 52 7.45 -11.68 -0.33
C ILE A 52 6.95 -12.66 0.73
N ALA A 53 6.27 -13.73 0.32
CA ALA A 53 5.75 -14.75 1.22
C ALA A 53 6.87 -15.39 2.05
N GLU A 54 8.03 -15.62 1.46
CA GLU A 54 9.22 -16.10 2.16
C GLU A 54 9.71 -15.11 3.21
N LYS A 55 9.83 -13.81 2.86
CA LYS A 55 10.22 -12.77 3.82
C LYS A 55 9.21 -12.63 4.97
N ILE A 56 7.90 -12.71 4.68
CA ILE A 56 6.85 -12.70 5.71
C ILE A 56 6.96 -13.93 6.62
N ARG A 57 7.25 -15.11 6.06
CA ARG A 57 7.46 -16.33 6.84
C ARG A 57 8.64 -16.18 7.79
N LEU A 58 9.73 -15.56 7.37
CA LEU A 58 10.88 -15.24 8.22
C LEU A 58 10.51 -14.28 9.36
N LEU A 59 9.61 -13.31 9.10
CA LEU A 59 9.11 -12.38 10.12
C LEU A 59 8.18 -13.04 11.14
N ARG A 60 7.48 -14.12 10.77
CA ARG A 60 6.64 -14.95 11.68
C ARG A 60 7.45 -15.95 12.52
N GLY A 61 8.78 -15.84 12.55
CA GLY A 61 9.65 -16.80 13.26
C GLY A 61 9.50 -16.74 14.79
N GLY A 62 9.48 -17.93 15.42
CA GLY A 62 9.39 -18.07 16.88
C GLY A 62 8.01 -17.69 17.41
N ASP A 63 7.98 -16.82 18.42
CA ASP A 63 6.75 -16.32 19.06
C ASP A 63 6.25 -14.99 18.46
N SER A 64 6.54 -14.75 17.18
CA SER A 64 6.25 -13.48 16.49
C SER A 64 5.06 -13.63 15.54
N GLU A 65 4.07 -12.73 15.66
CA GLU A 65 2.92 -12.66 14.76
C GLU A 65 3.05 -11.46 13.82
N VAL A 66 2.78 -11.68 12.53
CA VAL A 66 2.76 -10.61 11.51
C VAL A 66 1.35 -10.03 11.42
N GLU A 67 1.25 -8.72 11.51
CA GLU A 67 0.02 -7.95 11.38
C GLU A 67 0.14 -7.00 10.20
N TYR A 68 -0.78 -7.11 9.25
CA TYR A 68 -0.88 -6.18 8.12
C TYR A 68 -1.65 -4.94 8.56
N GLY A 69 -1.13 -3.76 8.23
CA GLY A 69 -1.83 -2.50 8.44
C GLY A 69 -2.86 -2.23 7.36
N ASN A 70 -3.32 -0.99 7.29
CA ASN A 70 -4.26 -0.59 6.25
C ASN A 70 -3.57 -0.43 4.90
N LEU A 71 -4.14 -1.03 3.85
CA LEU A 71 -3.74 -0.80 2.47
C LEU A 71 -4.24 0.58 2.03
N LEU A 72 -3.32 1.53 1.91
CA LEU A 72 -3.59 2.87 1.42
C LEU A 72 -3.52 2.87 -0.11
N THR A 73 -4.57 3.39 -0.75
CA THR A 73 -4.64 3.57 -2.20
C THR A 73 -4.63 5.06 -2.51
N VAL A 74 -3.57 5.54 -3.16
CA VAL A 74 -3.34 6.95 -3.42
C VAL A 74 -3.32 7.19 -4.93
N PRO A 75 -4.18 8.04 -5.49
CA PRO A 75 -4.12 8.38 -6.91
C PRO A 75 -2.83 9.15 -7.22
N LEU A 76 -2.09 8.74 -8.24
CA LEU A 76 -0.83 9.36 -8.68
C LEU A 76 -0.65 9.20 -10.20
N ASP A 77 -0.50 10.32 -10.92
CA ASP A 77 -0.25 10.37 -12.37
C ASP A 77 -1.19 9.51 -13.23
N GLY A 78 -2.48 9.45 -12.87
CA GLY A 78 -3.49 8.68 -13.59
C GLY A 78 -3.55 7.19 -13.23
N GLU A 79 -2.67 6.73 -12.35
CA GLU A 79 -2.68 5.40 -11.76
C GLU A 79 -2.86 5.47 -10.22
N PHE A 80 -2.61 4.35 -9.53
CA PHE A 80 -2.67 4.27 -8.08
C PHE A 80 -1.38 3.74 -7.49
N LEU A 81 -0.89 4.44 -6.48
CA LEU A 81 0.13 4.01 -5.54
C LEU A 81 -0.55 3.26 -4.39
N TYR A 82 -0.14 2.01 -4.19
CA TYR A 82 -0.60 1.17 -3.11
C TYR A 82 0.47 1.06 -2.04
N VAL A 83 0.13 1.31 -0.77
CA VAL A 83 1.07 1.25 0.35
C VAL A 83 0.45 0.44 1.49
N GLU A 84 1.14 -0.61 1.94
CA GLU A 84 0.71 -1.43 3.08
C GLU A 84 1.86 -1.60 4.08
N PRO A 85 1.73 -1.10 5.32
CA PRO A 85 2.71 -1.34 6.37
C PRO A 85 2.54 -2.74 6.95
N VAL A 86 3.66 -3.41 7.24
CA VAL A 86 3.70 -4.74 7.85
C VAL A 86 4.37 -4.66 9.20
N TYR A 87 3.61 -5.01 10.23
CA TYR A 87 4.02 -5.01 11.62
C TYR A 87 4.33 -6.42 12.10
N VAL A 88 5.18 -6.51 13.13
CA VAL A 88 5.44 -7.74 13.87
C VAL A 88 5.23 -7.48 15.36
N ARG A 89 4.55 -8.42 16.01
CA ARG A 89 4.29 -8.43 17.46
C ARG A 89 4.93 -9.67 18.07
N GLY A 90 5.69 -9.50 19.16
CA GLY A 90 6.24 -10.63 19.92
C GLY A 90 5.33 -11.03 21.09
N SER A 91 5.47 -12.27 21.57
CA SER A 91 4.73 -12.79 22.74
C SER A 91 4.87 -11.94 24.01
N GLY A 92 6.04 -11.32 24.22
CA GLY A 92 6.33 -10.53 25.43
C GLY A 92 5.96 -9.05 25.35
N LEU A 93 6.01 -8.44 24.16
CA LEU A 93 5.76 -7.01 23.95
C LEU A 93 4.58 -6.86 22.99
N LYS A 94 3.44 -6.41 23.53
CA LYS A 94 2.17 -6.27 22.81
C LYS A 94 2.14 -5.15 21.76
N TYR A 95 3.23 -4.37 21.62
CA TYR A 95 3.29 -3.25 20.70
C TYR A 95 3.71 -3.73 19.30
N PRO A 96 2.90 -3.49 18.25
CA PRO A 96 3.26 -3.81 16.88
C PRO A 96 4.43 -2.92 16.43
N LEU A 97 5.52 -3.54 15.97
CA LEU A 97 6.67 -2.83 15.42
C LEU A 97 6.63 -2.90 13.90
N LEU A 98 6.75 -1.76 13.23
CA LEU A 98 6.89 -1.72 11.78
C LEU A 98 8.17 -2.47 11.40
N LYS A 99 8.05 -3.47 10.53
CA LYS A 99 9.19 -4.23 10.02
C LYS A 99 9.43 -4.01 8.54
N ARG A 100 8.34 -3.85 7.77
CA ARG A 100 8.41 -3.66 6.33
C ARG A 100 7.28 -2.75 5.85
N VAL A 101 7.48 -2.16 4.69
CA VAL A 101 6.49 -1.42 3.93
C VAL A 101 6.44 -2.03 2.54
N LEU A 102 5.24 -2.44 2.14
CA LEU A 102 4.95 -2.79 0.77
C LEU A 102 4.53 -1.55 0.01
N VAL A 103 5.09 -1.36 -1.18
CA VAL A 103 4.66 -0.33 -2.12
C VAL A 103 4.47 -0.96 -3.49
N THR A 104 3.37 -0.63 -4.18
CA THR A 104 3.14 -1.01 -5.59
C THR A 104 2.66 0.18 -6.41
N TYR A 105 3.25 0.38 -7.58
CA TYR A 105 2.86 1.41 -8.55
C TYR A 105 3.22 0.93 -9.96
N ALA A 106 2.36 1.16 -10.95
CA ALA A 106 2.58 0.75 -12.35
C ALA A 106 3.07 -0.71 -12.53
N GLY A 107 2.55 -1.63 -11.70
CA GLY A 107 2.93 -3.05 -11.73
C GLY A 107 4.29 -3.39 -11.10
N LYS A 108 5.05 -2.40 -10.61
CA LYS A 108 6.28 -2.62 -9.83
C LYS A 108 5.94 -2.71 -8.36
N THR A 109 6.43 -3.75 -7.69
CA THR A 109 6.24 -3.96 -6.25
C THR A 109 7.57 -3.96 -5.53
N ALA A 110 7.66 -3.21 -4.43
CA ALA A 110 8.78 -3.22 -3.49
C ALA A 110 8.32 -3.64 -2.10
N PHE A 111 9.22 -4.30 -1.36
CA PHE A 111 8.96 -4.76 -0.01
C PHE A 111 10.20 -4.51 0.87
N GLU A 112 10.26 -3.30 1.42
CA GLU A 112 11.45 -2.73 2.05
C GLU A 112 11.21 -2.38 3.51
N GLU A 113 12.28 -2.01 4.23
CA GLU A 113 12.20 -1.69 5.68
C GLU A 113 11.52 -0.35 5.97
N THR A 114 11.60 0.59 5.02
CA THR A 114 11.02 1.93 5.14
C THR A 114 10.24 2.28 3.89
N LEU A 115 9.31 3.23 4.04
CA LEU A 115 8.55 3.77 2.92
C LEU A 115 9.49 4.38 1.87
N ASP A 116 10.50 5.16 2.30
CA ASP A 116 11.44 5.81 1.39
C ASP A 116 12.20 4.81 0.52
N LYS A 117 12.72 3.73 1.13
CA LYS A 117 13.38 2.65 0.38
C LYS A 117 12.43 1.98 -0.61
N ALA A 118 11.18 1.73 -0.21
CA ALA A 118 10.20 1.11 -1.09
C ALA A 118 9.82 2.03 -2.26
N LEU A 119 9.64 3.33 -2.02
CA LEU A 119 9.38 4.33 -3.05
C LEU A 119 10.55 4.45 -4.03
N ASN A 120 11.78 4.49 -3.52
CA ASN A 120 12.99 4.49 -4.35
C ASN A 120 13.01 3.33 -5.35
N VAL A 121 12.76 2.11 -4.86
CA VAL A 121 12.75 0.91 -5.70
C VAL A 121 11.66 1.00 -6.77
N VAL A 122 10.47 1.47 -6.40
CA VAL A 122 9.32 1.55 -7.30
C VAL A 122 9.51 2.63 -8.38
N PHE A 123 10.00 3.81 -7.99
CA PHE A 123 10.21 4.93 -8.90
C PHE A 123 11.58 4.90 -9.60
N GLY A 124 12.48 3.98 -9.22
CA GLY A 124 13.84 3.91 -9.74
C GLY A 124 14.68 5.13 -9.34
N ALA A 125 14.33 5.79 -8.24
CA ALA A 125 15.08 6.91 -7.70
C ALA A 125 16.09 6.36 -6.68
N GLU A 126 17.38 6.56 -6.92
CA GLU A 126 18.37 6.51 -5.85
C GLU A 126 18.16 7.77 -5.02
N SER A 127 17.41 7.74 -3.90
CA SER A 127 17.46 8.89 -3.01
C SER A 127 18.83 8.91 -2.33
N GLU A 128 19.59 9.95 -2.65
CA GLU A 128 20.56 10.51 -1.73
C GLU A 128 19.82 10.77 -0.41
N THR A 129 20.16 10.01 0.61
CA THR A 129 19.72 10.24 1.99
C THR A 129 19.97 11.71 2.33
N PRO A 130 18.95 12.52 2.67
CA PRO A 130 19.22 13.84 3.20
C PRO A 130 19.97 13.70 4.54
N PRO A 131 20.98 14.54 4.79
CA PRO A 131 21.82 14.47 6.00
C PRO A 131 21.06 14.72 7.30
#